data_AF-A0AAV0VPG8-F1
#
_entry.id   AF-A0AAV0VPG8-F1
#
_cell.length_a   1.000
_cell.length_b   1.000
_cell.length_c   1.000
_cell.angle_alpha   90.00
_cell.angle_beta   90.00
_cell.angle_gamma   90.00
#
_symmetry.space_group_name_H-M   'P 1'
#
loop_
_entity.id
_entity.type
_entity.pdbx_description
1 polymer ?
#
loop_
_entity_poly.entity_id
_entity_poly.type
_entity_poly.pdbx_seq_one_letter_code
_entity_poly.pdbx_strand_id
1 'polypeptide(L)'
;MGLKSVVDYATSICTKYGQKVQRLSGLGMQLSSVPDDMDRPCRLACQDQTVQHRFYIVNGEVGWFPFGTDCARGDPDRRAFCLSGKCLDFGQDNMPLSVEEVTSHNNFSSNNRIKRSLSVQDSDYTVDQIIQYFFNINREKRKPIIDRDTISLDFDNPIEIHNT
;
A
#
# COMPACT_ATOMS: atom_id res chain seq x y z
N MET A 1 10.69 -10.79 -14.27
CA MET A 1 9.32 -10.31 -14.07
C MET A 1 9.21 -8.99 -14.81
N GLY A 2 8.41 -8.91 -15.87
CA GLY A 2 8.34 -7.71 -16.72
C GLY A 2 7.64 -6.55 -16.01
N LEU A 3 7.97 -5.31 -16.39
CA LEU A 3 7.22 -4.12 -15.99
C LEU A 3 5.76 -4.31 -16.39
N LYS A 4 4.86 -4.38 -15.41
CA LYS A 4 3.41 -4.32 -15.65
C LYS A 4 3.01 -2.86 -15.68
N SER A 5 2.13 -2.50 -16.62
CA SER A 5 1.52 -1.19 -16.60
C SER A 5 0.72 -0.98 -15.30
N VAL A 6 0.55 0.26 -14.89
CA VAL A 6 -0.29 0.64 -13.74
C VAL A 6 -1.70 0.05 -13.88
N VAL A 7 -2.24 0.09 -15.11
CA VAL A 7 -3.56 -0.48 -15.44
C VAL A 7 -3.57 -2.01 -15.31
N ASP A 8 -2.51 -2.68 -15.75
CA ASP A 8 -2.39 -4.14 -15.65
C ASP A 8 -2.30 -4.59 -14.19
N TYR A 9 -1.55 -3.84 -13.37
CA TYR A 9 -1.46 -4.07 -11.93
C TYR A 9 -2.85 -3.95 -11.29
N ALA A 10 -3.54 -2.83 -11.52
CA ALA A 10 -4.88 -2.58 -10.98
C ALA A 10 -5.87 -3.65 -11.42
N THR A 11 -5.91 -3.96 -12.72
CA THR A 11 -6.79 -4.98 -13.30
C THR A 11 -6.51 -6.38 -12.74
N SER A 12 -5.24 -6.74 -12.54
CA SER A 12 -4.89 -8.04 -11.95
C SER A 12 -5.41 -8.21 -10.52
N ILE A 13 -5.50 -7.11 -9.77
CA ILE A 13 -6.01 -7.08 -8.42
C ILE A 13 -7.55 -7.08 -8.44
N CYS A 14 -8.17 -6.21 -9.23
CA CYS A 14 -9.61 -6.15 -9.38
C CYS A 14 -10.22 -7.45 -9.92
N THR A 15 -9.52 -8.15 -10.82
CA THR A 15 -9.94 -9.47 -11.32
C THR A 15 -10.00 -10.50 -10.19
N LYS A 16 -9.01 -10.50 -9.29
CA LYS A 16 -9.02 -11.37 -8.10
C LYS A 16 -10.16 -11.00 -7.15
N TYR A 17 -10.51 -9.72 -7.04
CA TYR A 17 -11.66 -9.30 -6.24
C TYR A 17 -13.00 -9.64 -6.85
N GLY A 18 -13.15 -9.52 -8.18
CA GLY A 18 -14.37 -9.89 -8.89
C GLY A 18 -14.75 -11.37 -8.69
N GLN A 19 -13.78 -12.25 -8.45
CA GLN A 19 -14.03 -13.65 -8.09
C GLN A 19 -14.71 -13.80 -6.72
N LYS A 20 -14.47 -12.88 -5.79
CA LYS A 20 -15.06 -12.89 -4.43
C LYS A 20 -16.34 -12.04 -4.35
N VAL A 21 -16.41 -10.95 -5.11
CA VAL A 21 -17.51 -9.99 -5.09
C VAL A 21 -18.07 -9.82 -6.50
N GLN A 22 -19.26 -10.37 -6.74
CA GLN A 22 -19.91 -10.41 -8.06
C GLN A 22 -20.31 -9.05 -8.64
N ARG A 23 -20.11 -7.94 -7.91
CA ARG A 23 -20.41 -6.57 -8.37
C ARG A 23 -19.28 -5.89 -9.14
N LEU A 24 -18.12 -6.53 -9.32
CA LEU A 24 -16.97 -5.92 -10.01
C LEU A 24 -16.72 -6.53 -11.39
N SER A 25 -16.31 -5.70 -12.34
CA SER A 25 -15.95 -6.16 -13.70
C SER A 25 -14.58 -6.80 -13.82
N GLY A 26 -13.76 -6.66 -12.78
CA GLY A 26 -12.37 -7.08 -12.81
C GLY A 26 -11.42 -6.05 -13.43
N LEU A 27 -11.95 -4.98 -14.04
CA LEU A 27 -11.15 -3.86 -14.52
C LEU A 27 -10.77 -2.94 -13.36
N GLY A 28 -9.50 -2.54 -13.34
CA GLY A 28 -8.96 -1.61 -12.35
C GLY A 28 -8.29 -0.42 -13.02
N MET A 29 -8.27 0.72 -12.33
CA MET A 29 -7.63 1.93 -12.85
C MET A 29 -6.96 2.76 -11.77
N GLN A 30 -6.09 3.67 -12.23
CA GLN A 30 -5.54 4.75 -11.42
C GLN A 30 -6.44 5.99 -11.50
N LEU A 31 -6.80 6.54 -10.35
CA LEU A 31 -7.66 7.71 -10.26
C LEU A 31 -6.88 9.01 -10.49
N SER A 32 -7.59 10.10 -10.77
CA SER A 32 -7.00 11.45 -10.87
C SER A 32 -6.86 12.03 -9.47
N SER A 33 -5.93 12.96 -9.24
CA SER A 33 -5.99 13.78 -8.02
C SER A 33 -7.21 14.71 -8.08
N VAL A 34 -7.76 15.07 -6.92
CA VAL A 34 -8.78 16.12 -6.75
C VAL A 34 -8.40 17.00 -5.57
N PRO A 35 -8.75 18.29 -5.55
CA PRO A 35 -8.34 19.22 -4.50
C PRO A 35 -8.49 18.69 -3.06
N ASP A 36 -9.55 17.91 -2.81
CA ASP A 36 -9.86 17.34 -1.50
C ASP A 36 -9.11 16.01 -1.19
N ASP A 37 -8.56 15.34 -2.21
CA ASP A 37 -7.80 14.08 -2.10
C ASP A 37 -6.68 14.01 -3.16
N MET A 38 -5.52 14.55 -2.80
CA MET A 38 -4.29 14.48 -3.59
C MET A 38 -3.66 13.09 -3.62
N ASP A 39 -3.97 12.24 -2.64
CA ASP A 39 -3.45 10.88 -2.52
C ASP A 39 -4.23 9.88 -3.37
N ARG A 40 -5.40 10.28 -3.89
CA ARG A 40 -6.31 9.45 -4.68
C ARG A 40 -5.65 8.67 -5.83
N PRO A 41 -4.67 9.20 -6.59
CA PRO A 41 -3.97 8.45 -7.63
C PRO A 41 -3.16 7.26 -7.12
N CYS A 42 -2.88 7.21 -5.81
CA CYS A 42 -2.17 6.10 -5.20
C CYS A 42 -3.09 5.03 -4.60
N ARG A 43 -4.41 5.26 -4.65
CA ARG A 43 -5.43 4.29 -4.25
C ARG A 43 -5.92 3.53 -5.47
N LEU A 44 -6.18 2.24 -5.28
CA LEU A 44 -6.63 1.33 -6.31
C LEU A 44 -8.16 1.36 -6.39
N ALA A 45 -8.69 1.52 -7.59
CA ALA A 45 -10.13 1.56 -7.82
C ALA A 45 -10.55 0.46 -8.80
N CYS A 46 -11.62 -0.26 -8.45
CA CYS A 46 -12.20 -1.32 -9.25
C CYS A 46 -13.54 -0.91 -9.84
N GLN A 47 -13.74 -1.20 -11.12
CA GLN A 47 -14.97 -0.84 -11.84
C GLN A 47 -16.14 -1.74 -11.45
N ASP A 48 -17.33 -1.14 -11.36
CA ASP A 48 -18.61 -1.86 -11.21
C ASP A 48 -18.93 -2.68 -12.47
N GLN A 49 -19.49 -3.87 -12.28
CA GLN A 49 -19.88 -4.78 -13.37
C GLN A 49 -21.02 -4.22 -14.23
N THR A 50 -21.95 -3.49 -13.61
CA THR A 50 -23.19 -3.00 -14.24
C THR A 50 -23.09 -1.55 -14.69
N VAL A 51 -22.33 -0.72 -13.95
CA VAL A 51 -22.19 0.71 -14.21
C VAL A 51 -20.75 1.04 -14.58
N GLN A 52 -20.46 1.13 -15.88
CA GLN A 52 -19.07 1.28 -16.37
C GLN A 52 -18.35 2.54 -15.91
N HIS A 53 -19.07 3.62 -15.61
CA HIS A 53 -18.47 4.86 -15.12
C HIS A 53 -18.30 4.88 -13.60
N ARG A 54 -18.67 3.80 -12.90
CA ARG A 54 -18.62 3.71 -11.45
C ARG A 54 -17.43 2.86 -11.00
N PHE A 55 -16.67 3.39 -10.05
CA PHE A 55 -15.52 2.74 -9.46
C PHE A 55 -15.61 2.75 -7.95
N TYR A 56 -15.17 1.67 -7.31
CA TYR A 56 -15.09 1.55 -5.86
C TYR A 56 -13.63 1.51 -5.44
N ILE A 57 -13.29 2.28 -4.40
CA ILE A 57 -11.96 2.27 -3.81
C ILE A 57 -11.80 0.96 -3.02
N VAL A 58 -10.66 0.30 -3.22
CA VAL A 58 -10.25 -0.85 -2.43
C VAL A 58 -9.63 -0.37 -1.12
N ASN A 59 -10.15 -0.81 0.02
CA ASN A 59 -9.56 -0.55 1.33
C ASN A 59 -8.62 -1.68 1.77
N GLY A 60 -7.72 -1.36 2.71
CA GLY A 60 -6.75 -2.30 3.29
C GLY A 60 -5.39 -2.27 2.59
N GLU A 61 -4.44 -3.11 3.04
CA GLU A 61 -3.02 -3.09 2.60
C GLU A 61 -2.81 -3.30 1.10
N VAL A 62 -3.77 -3.97 0.46
CA VAL A 62 -3.79 -4.32 -0.97
C VAL A 62 -4.53 -3.29 -1.83
N GLY A 63 -5.02 -2.20 -1.22
CA GLY A 63 -5.79 -1.14 -1.86
C GLY A 63 -4.96 0.01 -2.44
N TRP A 64 -3.65 -0.14 -2.53
CA TRP A 64 -2.73 0.94 -2.90
C TRP A 64 -1.81 0.50 -4.03
N PHE A 65 -1.36 1.47 -4.83
CA PHE A 65 -0.34 1.23 -5.83
C PHE A 65 1.04 0.99 -5.20
N PRO A 66 1.90 0.18 -5.83
CA PRO A 66 3.23 -0.09 -5.32
C PRO A 66 4.09 1.17 -5.27
N PHE A 67 5.09 1.15 -4.39
CA PHE A 67 6.09 2.21 -4.27
C PHE A 67 6.67 2.60 -5.64
N GLY A 68 6.79 3.91 -5.87
CA GLY A 68 7.38 4.46 -7.10
C GLY A 68 6.42 4.55 -8.28
N THR A 69 5.14 4.17 -8.10
CA THR A 69 4.11 4.44 -9.12
C THR A 69 3.95 5.94 -9.31
N ASP A 70 4.02 6.41 -10.54
CA ASP A 70 3.81 7.83 -10.88
C ASP A 70 2.38 8.26 -10.49
N CYS A 71 2.28 9.26 -9.62
CA CYS A 71 1.03 9.91 -9.23
C CYS A 71 0.92 11.37 -9.67
N ALA A 72 1.93 11.88 -10.38
CA ALA A 72 1.88 13.14 -11.13
C ALA A 72 1.14 12.98 -12.46
N ARG A 73 0.90 11.74 -12.90
CA ARG A 73 0.14 11.40 -14.12
C ARG A 73 0.78 12.02 -15.37
N GLY A 74 2.10 11.94 -15.47
CA GLY A 74 2.84 12.44 -16.62
C GLY A 74 2.92 13.97 -16.74
N ASP A 75 2.59 14.72 -15.69
CA ASP A 75 2.96 16.13 -15.60
C ASP A 75 4.50 16.27 -15.61
N PRO A 76 5.11 16.92 -16.62
CA PRO A 76 6.56 17.02 -16.73
C PRO A 76 7.19 17.93 -15.67
N ASP A 77 6.43 18.87 -15.12
CA ASP A 77 6.91 19.85 -14.14
C ASP A 77 6.78 19.34 -12.70
N ARG A 78 6.02 18.25 -12.51
CA ARG A 78 5.76 17.63 -11.21
C ARG A 78 6.31 16.22 -11.15
N ARG A 79 7.18 15.95 -10.20
CA ARG A 79 7.66 14.58 -9.92
C ARG A 79 6.99 14.08 -8.65
N ALA A 80 5.99 13.22 -8.79
CA ALA A 80 5.28 12.67 -7.64
C ALA A 80 5.13 11.16 -7.73
N PHE A 81 5.37 10.47 -6.62
CA PHE A 81 5.35 9.01 -6.57
C PHE A 81 4.58 8.49 -5.36
N CYS A 82 3.95 7.32 -5.55
CA CYS A 82 3.21 6.64 -4.50
C CYS A 82 4.15 6.03 -3.46
N LEU A 83 3.81 6.23 -2.18
CA LEU A 83 4.45 5.58 -1.03
C LEU A 83 3.38 5.22 0.01
N SER A 84 3.14 3.92 0.23
CA SER A 84 2.05 3.43 1.11
C SER A 84 0.72 4.14 0.83
N GLY A 85 0.49 4.30 -0.46
CA GLY A 85 -0.45 5.17 -1.17
C GLY A 85 -0.81 6.54 -0.61
N LYS A 86 0.20 7.24 -0.08
CA LYS A 86 0.35 8.68 -0.19
C LYS A 86 1.01 9.06 -1.51
N CYS A 87 0.59 10.17 -2.12
CA CYS A 87 1.26 10.73 -3.30
C CYS A 87 2.24 11.81 -2.84
N LEU A 88 3.53 11.52 -2.91
CA LEU A 88 4.58 12.44 -2.42
C LEU A 88 5.25 13.16 -3.57
N ASP A 89 5.40 14.47 -3.43
CA ASP A 89 6.12 15.33 -4.36
C ASP A 89 7.63 15.29 -4.09
N PHE A 90 8.42 15.29 -5.17
CA PHE A 90 9.86 15.22 -5.15
C PHE A 90 10.47 16.43 -5.85
N GLY A 91 11.48 17.02 -5.21
CA GLY A 91 12.28 18.10 -5.76
C GLY A 91 13.19 17.64 -6.90
N GLN A 92 13.87 18.59 -7.51
CA GLN A 92 14.87 18.31 -8.55
C GLN A 92 16.08 17.53 -8.03
N ASP A 93 16.33 17.61 -6.73
CA ASP A 93 17.34 16.85 -5.98
C ASP A 93 16.90 15.41 -5.64
N ASN A 94 15.71 14.99 -6.09
CA ASN A 94 15.07 13.72 -5.78
C ASN A 94 14.79 13.53 -4.27
N MET A 95 14.68 14.62 -3.52
CA MET A 95 14.23 14.58 -2.13
C MET A 95 12.72 14.84 -2.05
N PRO A 96 11.99 14.16 -1.14
CA PRO A 96 10.58 14.44 -0.92
C PRO A 96 10.39 15.86 -0.35
N LEU A 97 9.46 16.62 -0.93
CA LEU A 97 9.21 18.02 -0.58
C LEU A 97 8.36 18.18 0.69
N SER A 98 7.51 17.21 1.01
CA SER A 98 6.70 17.16 2.23
C SER A 98 6.81 15.77 2.86
N VAL A 99 7.50 15.69 3.99
CA VAL A 99 7.71 14.42 4.73
C VAL A 99 6.86 14.39 6.01
N GLU A 100 6.02 15.40 6.26
CA GLU A 100 5.43 15.61 7.58
C GLU A 100 4.41 14.54 8.01
N GLU A 101 3.90 13.67 7.12
CA GLU A 101 2.76 12.79 7.44
C GLU A 101 2.94 11.28 7.17
N VAL A 102 4.11 10.85 6.68
CA VAL A 102 4.35 9.43 6.32
C VAL A 102 4.60 8.55 7.56
N THR A 103 4.87 9.16 8.72
CA THR A 103 5.17 8.45 9.97
C THR A 103 3.92 7.94 10.70
N SER A 104 2.71 8.37 10.34
CA SER A 104 1.50 8.07 11.12
C SER A 104 0.74 6.81 10.70
N HIS A 105 0.90 6.32 9.45
CA HIS A 105 0.21 5.11 8.96
C HIS A 105 1.12 3.87 8.96
N ASN A 106 2.42 4.06 9.14
CA ASN A 106 3.30 3.00 9.56
C ASN A 106 3.10 2.80 11.07
N ASN A 107 2.17 1.94 11.46
CA ASN A 107 2.26 1.21 12.73
C ASN A 107 3.47 0.24 12.74
N PHE A 108 4.60 0.60 12.12
CA PHE A 108 5.88 0.28 12.71
C PHE A 108 5.99 1.14 13.95
N SER A 109 5.54 0.57 15.06
CA SER A 109 5.77 1.05 16.42
C SER A 109 7.14 1.71 16.54
N SER A 110 7.19 3.03 16.35
CA SER A 110 8.35 3.86 16.66
C SER A 110 8.51 4.04 18.17
N ASN A 111 7.68 3.37 18.96
CA ASN A 111 7.86 3.18 20.39
C ASN A 111 8.92 2.12 20.75
N ASN A 112 9.62 1.56 19.76
CA ASN A 112 10.87 0.82 20.01
C ASN A 112 12.01 1.34 19.13
N ARG A 113 12.24 2.66 19.09
CA ARG A 113 13.64 3.12 19.03
C ARG A 113 14.29 2.73 20.35
N ILE A 114 14.62 1.45 20.49
CA ILE A 114 15.53 0.96 21.52
C ILE A 114 16.80 1.76 21.26
N LYS A 115 17.01 2.83 22.04
CA LYS A 115 18.35 3.34 22.30
C LYS A 115 19.10 2.10 22.77
N ARG A 116 19.86 1.47 21.88
CA ARG A 116 20.87 0.49 22.29
C ARG A 116 21.94 1.31 22.99
N SER A 117 21.69 1.70 24.25
CA SER A 117 22.79 1.80 25.18
C SER A 117 23.36 0.40 25.27
N LEU A 118 24.56 0.22 24.71
CA LEU A 118 25.37 -0.97 24.94
C LEU A 118 25.71 -1.00 26.44
N SER A 119 24.79 -1.51 27.26
CA SER A 119 25.17 -2.10 28.54
C SER A 119 25.62 -3.51 28.20
N VAL A 120 26.93 -3.68 28.03
CA VAL A 120 27.56 -5.00 27.98
C VAL A 120 27.28 -5.65 29.33
N GLN A 121 26.27 -6.51 29.37
CA GLN A 121 26.17 -7.53 30.41
C GLN A 121 26.88 -8.76 29.88
N ASP A 122 27.98 -9.07 30.54
CA ASP A 122 28.80 -10.25 30.29
C ASP A 122 28.00 -11.49 30.69
N SER A 123 27.41 -12.14 29.70
CA SER A 123 26.71 -13.40 29.87
C SER A 123 27.17 -14.34 28.78
N ASP A 124 27.87 -15.39 29.20
CA ASP A 124 28.62 -16.34 28.38
C ASP A 124 27.66 -17.30 27.67
N TYR A 125 27.04 -16.81 26.59
CA TYR A 125 26.22 -17.63 25.69
C TYR A 125 27.04 -18.06 24.50
N THR A 126 27.04 -19.36 24.20
CA THR A 126 27.64 -19.85 22.96
C THR A 126 26.77 -19.47 21.77
N VAL A 127 27.38 -19.28 20.60
CA VAL A 127 26.68 -18.91 19.36
C VAL A 127 25.52 -19.86 19.05
N ASP A 128 25.68 -21.15 19.35
CA ASP A 128 24.65 -22.16 19.16
C ASP A 128 23.42 -21.95 20.06
N GLN A 129 23.62 -21.49 21.31
CA GLN A 129 22.51 -21.20 22.21
C GLN A 129 21.68 -20.01 21.73
N ILE A 130 22.34 -18.99 21.18
CA ILE A 130 21.68 -17.83 20.58
C ILE A 130 20.85 -18.24 19.35
N ILE A 131 21.45 -19.06 18.49
CA ILE A 131 20.78 -19.57 17.27
C ILE A 131 19.53 -20.38 17.64
N GLN A 132 19.63 -21.29 18.61
CA GLN A 132 18.50 -22.10 19.07
C GLN A 132 17.37 -21.26 19.69
N TYR A 133 17.72 -20.23 20.46
CA TYR A 133 16.75 -19.29 21.02
C TYR A 133 15.96 -18.56 19.92
N PHE A 134 16.65 -18.05 18.89
CA PHE A 134 15.99 -17.39 17.77
C PHE A 134 15.11 -18.34 16.94
N PHE A 135 15.54 -19.58 16.75
CA PHE A 135 14.71 -20.57 16.05
C PHE A 135 13.46 -20.96 16.85
N ASN A 136 13.55 -21.06 18.18
CA ASN A 136 12.41 -21.38 19.04
C ASN A 136 11.38 -20.23 19.12
N ILE A 137 11.80 -18.97 19.18
CA ILE A 137 10.90 -17.81 19.09
C ILE A 137 10.09 -17.83 17.78
N ASN A 138 10.74 -18.17 16.67
CA ASN A 138 10.08 -18.26 15.38
C ASN A 138 9.15 -19.48 15.28
N ARG A 139 9.33 -20.51 16.10
CA ARG A 139 8.49 -21.72 16.10
C ARG A 139 7.16 -21.50 16.82
N GLU A 140 7.17 -20.79 17.95
CA GLU A 140 5.97 -20.40 18.71
C GLU A 140 5.06 -19.43 17.90
N LYS A 141 5.66 -18.58 17.06
CA LYS A 141 4.92 -17.64 16.17
C LYS A 141 4.38 -18.28 14.88
N ARG A 142 4.58 -19.59 14.65
CA ARG A 142 4.04 -20.34 13.50
C ARG A 142 2.70 -21.02 13.79
N LYS A 143 1.80 -20.37 14.53
CA LYS A 143 0.38 -20.52 14.22
C LYS A 143 0.03 -19.44 13.20
N PRO A 144 -0.21 -19.78 11.92
CA PRO A 144 -0.77 -18.81 10.99
C PRO A 144 -2.22 -18.57 11.41
N ILE A 145 -2.43 -17.63 12.33
CA ILE A 145 -3.62 -16.78 12.25
C ILE A 145 -3.29 -15.82 11.11
N ILE A 146 -3.37 -16.32 9.88
CA ILE A 146 -3.66 -15.44 8.75
C ILE A 146 -5.14 -15.18 8.92
N ASP A 147 -5.43 -14.17 9.73
CA ASP A 147 -6.72 -13.52 9.73
C ASP A 147 -7.05 -13.24 8.26
N ARG A 148 -8.24 -13.64 7.83
CA ARG A 148 -8.70 -13.41 6.46
C ARG A 148 -8.37 -11.96 6.14
N ASP A 149 -7.65 -11.71 5.06
CA ASP A 149 -7.58 -10.38 4.47
C ASP A 149 -9.04 -9.90 4.28
N THR A 150 -9.57 -9.15 5.25
CA THR A 150 -10.88 -8.51 5.17
C THR A 150 -10.69 -7.32 4.27
N ILE A 151 -10.55 -7.63 3.00
CA ILE A 151 -10.43 -6.66 1.94
C ILE A 151 -11.82 -6.10 1.76
N SER A 152 -12.00 -4.85 2.18
CA SER A 152 -13.27 -4.15 2.15
C SER A 152 -13.27 -3.21 0.95
N LEU A 153 -14.32 -3.26 0.14
CA LEU A 153 -14.60 -2.22 -0.84
C LEU A 153 -15.52 -1.20 -0.19
N ASP A 154 -15.30 0.08 -0.44
CA ASP A 154 -16.26 1.11 -0.04
C ASP A 154 -17.38 1.19 -1.08
N PHE A 155 -18.48 0.46 -0.84
CA PHE A 155 -19.65 0.48 -1.72
C PHE A 155 -20.58 1.67 -1.45
N ASP A 156 -20.43 2.34 -0.31
CA ASP A 156 -21.28 3.45 0.11
C ASP A 156 -20.82 4.77 -0.53
N ASN A 157 -19.56 4.85 -0.97
CA ASN A 157 -18.99 6.01 -1.63
C ASN A 157 -18.41 5.68 -3.03
N PRO A 158 -19.26 5.39 -4.03
CA PRO A 158 -18.80 5.16 -5.40
C PRO A 158 -18.22 6.43 -6.03
N ILE A 159 -17.14 6.27 -6.79
CA ILE A 159 -16.58 7.31 -7.65
C ILE A 159 -17.25 7.20 -9.02
N GLU A 160 -17.90 8.26 -9.47
CA GLU A 160 -18.45 8.38 -10.81
C GLU A 160 -17.52 9.22 -11.69
N ILE A 161 -17.05 8.64 -12.79
CA ILE A 161 -16.18 9.30 -13.76
C ILE A 161 -17.04 9.71 -14.96
N HIS A 162 -17.38 11.00 -15.04
CA HIS A 162 -18.03 11.56 -16.22
C HIS A 162 -16.98 11.96 -17.25
N ASN A 163 -17.15 11.53 -18.49
CA ASN A 163 -16.33 12.01 -19.60
C ASN A 163 -16.71 13.47 -19.87
N THR A 164 -15.85 14.40 -19.48
CA THR A 164 -15.84 15.78 -19.98
C THR A 164 -15.15 15.86 -21.33
#